data_AF-A0A8X6QBL0-F1
#
_entry.id   AF-A0A8X6QBL0-F1
#
_cell.length_a   1.000
_cell.length_b   1.000
_cell.length_c   1.000
_cell.angle_alpha   90.00
_cell.angle_beta   90.00
_cell.angle_gamma   90.00
#
_symmetry.space_group_name_H-M   'P 1'
#
loop_
_entity.id
_entity.type
_entity.pdbx_description
1 polymer ?
#
loop_
_entity_poly.entity_id
_entity_poly.type
_entity_poly.pdbx_seq_one_letter_code
_entity_poly.pdbx_strand_id
1 'polypeptide(L)'
;MIQFFKKGIKAMEIFKETVAFENGRYIVQLPFRKSYNELSDNYSLAEQRFQNLWRRFGHDSELYLQYHEFIRDYTEQVIVEDVKTETTDNELKRPEYY
;
A
#
# COMPACT_ATOMS: atom_id res chain seq x y z
N MET A 1 -7.63 23.98 14.74
CA MET A 1 -6.40 24.79 14.51
C MET A 1 -5.20 24.29 15.34
N ILE A 2 -5.32 24.12 16.66
CA ILE A 2 -4.22 23.71 17.57
C ILE A 2 -3.61 22.32 17.25
N GLN A 3 -4.42 21.35 16.84
CA GLN A 3 -3.96 19.98 16.55
C GLN A 3 -3.09 19.86 15.29
N PHE A 4 -3.25 20.76 14.32
CA PHE A 4 -2.42 20.75 13.11
C PHE A 4 -1.00 21.26 13.41
N PHE A 5 -0.90 22.29 14.25
CA PHE A 5 0.39 22.88 14.63
C PHE A 5 1.25 21.89 15.44
N LYS A 6 0.65 21.17 16.39
CA LYS A 6 1.33 20.11 17.17
C LYS A 6 1.86 18.96 16.29
N LYS A 7 1.18 18.66 15.17
CA LYS A 7 1.62 17.61 14.22
C LYS A 7 2.84 18.05 13.41
N GLY A 8 2.90 19.30 12.99
CA GLY A 8 4.05 19.85 12.27
C GLY A 8 5.33 19.87 13.11
N ILE A 9 5.21 20.19 14.41
CA ILE A 9 6.33 20.18 15.34
C ILE A 9 6.93 18.77 15.47
N LYS A 10 6.10 17.76 15.70
CA LYS A 10 6.57 16.37 15.86
C LYS A 10 7.22 15.83 14.57
N ALA A 11 6.70 16.20 13.40
CA ALA A 11 7.31 15.81 12.13
C ALA A 11 8.70 16.43 11.95
N MET A 12 8.87 17.69 12.39
CA MET A 12 10.14 18.40 12.36
C MET A 12 11.16 17.81 13.35
N GLU A 13 10.73 17.36 14.53
CA GLU A 13 11.59 16.67 15.50
C GLU A 13 12.15 15.37 14.91
N ILE A 14 11.30 14.50 14.37
CA ILE A 14 11.72 13.24 13.74
C ILE A 14 12.68 13.49 12.59
N PHE A 15 12.39 14.48 11.73
CA PHE A 15 13.29 14.86 10.64
C PHE A 15 14.69 15.23 11.15
N LYS A 16 14.77 16.07 12.19
CA LYS A 16 16.05 16.51 12.77
C LYS A 16 16.82 15.37 13.44
N GLU A 17 16.12 14.45 14.10
CA GLU A 17 16.73 13.33 14.81
C GLU A 17 17.24 12.22 13.87
N THR A 18 16.57 12.03 12.73
CA THR A 18 16.78 10.86 11.87
C THR A 18 17.47 11.18 10.55
N VAL A 19 17.71 12.46 10.26
CA VAL A 19 18.48 12.86 9.08
C VAL A 19 19.94 12.45 9.26
N ALA A 20 20.40 11.54 8.41
CA ALA A 20 21.78 11.08 8.31
C ALA A 20 22.28 11.26 6.87
N PHE A 21 23.58 11.48 6.71
CA PHE A 21 24.22 11.51 5.40
C PHE A 21 25.13 10.29 5.26
N GLU A 22 24.71 9.33 4.44
CA GLU A 22 25.37 8.03 4.28
C GLU A 22 25.49 7.70 2.80
N ASN A 23 26.65 7.18 2.39
CA ASN A 23 26.89 6.74 1.00
C ASN A 23 26.52 7.79 -0.06
N GLY A 24 26.77 9.07 0.23
CA GLY A 24 26.52 10.19 -0.71
C GLY A 24 25.06 10.64 -0.81
N ARG A 25 24.15 10.17 0.06
CA ARG A 25 22.74 10.56 0.08
C ARG A 25 22.26 10.88 1.49
N TYR A 26 21.24 11.72 1.58
CA TYR A 26 20.50 11.91 2.83
C TYR A 26 19.51 10.76 3.01
N ILE A 27 19.52 10.17 4.19
CA ILE A 27 18.55 9.19 4.66
C ILE A 27 17.79 9.85 5.81
N VAL A 28 16.46 9.76 5.80
CA VAL A 28 15.63 10.31 6.86
C VAL A 28 14.46 9.37 7.13
N GLN A 29 14.06 9.26 8.39
CA GLN A 29 12.88 8.50 8.75
C GLN A 29 11.62 9.31 8.40
N LEU A 30 10.64 8.66 7.77
CA LEU A 30 9.35 9.28 7.53
C LEU A 30 8.61 9.47 8.86
N PRO A 31 8.11 10.69 9.17
CA PRO A 31 7.43 10.98 10.42
C PRO A 31 5.98 10.45 10.38
N PHE A 32 5.83 9.13 10.46
CA PHE A 32 4.53 8.48 10.52
C PHE A 32 3.79 8.86 11.80
N ARG A 33 2.45 8.92 11.70
CA ARG A 33 1.61 9.20 12.87
C ARG A 33 1.41 7.91 13.64
N LYS A 34 1.86 7.85 14.89
CA LYS A 34 1.63 6.69 15.78
C LYS A 34 0.15 6.32 15.97
N SER A 35 -0.78 7.27 15.80
CA SER A 35 -2.22 7.01 15.88
C SER A 35 -2.74 6.55 14.52
N TYR A 36 -2.50 5.29 14.19
CA TYR A 36 -3.35 4.63 13.21
C TYR A 36 -4.60 4.19 13.96
N ASN A 37 -5.74 4.81 13.66
CA ASN A 37 -6.98 4.04 13.81
C ASN A 37 -6.80 2.89 12.83
N GLU A 38 -6.86 1.64 13.31
CA GLU A 38 -6.88 0.51 12.39
C GLU A 38 -8.01 0.77 11.40
N LEU A 39 -7.67 0.78 10.10
CA LEU A 39 -8.69 0.80 9.08
C LEU A 39 -9.55 -0.44 9.32
N SER A 40 -10.87 -0.25 9.34
CA SER A 40 -11.79 -1.37 9.44
C SER A 40 -11.48 -2.36 8.32
N ASP A 41 -11.58 -3.65 8.63
CA ASP A 41 -11.48 -4.69 7.62
C ASP A 41 -12.42 -4.40 6.44
N ASN A 42 -11.86 -4.42 5.23
CA ASN A 42 -12.57 -4.17 3.98
C ASN A 42 -12.64 -5.42 3.09
N TYR A 43 -12.23 -6.59 3.60
CA TYR A 43 -12.13 -7.83 2.85
C TYR A 43 -13.46 -8.18 2.17
N SER A 44 -14.56 -8.24 2.93
CA SER A 44 -15.88 -8.62 2.36
C SER A 44 -16.34 -7.66 1.25
N LEU A 45 -16.06 -6.36 1.39
CA LEU A 45 -16.39 -5.37 0.38
C LEU A 45 -15.50 -5.52 -0.87
N ALA A 46 -14.20 -5.78 -0.68
CA ALA A 46 -13.26 -6.02 -1.77
C ALA A 46 -13.63 -7.29 -2.55
N GLU A 47 -13.95 -8.38 -1.84
CA GLU A 47 -14.42 -9.64 -2.42
C GLU A 47 -15.70 -9.43 -3.24
N GLN A 48 -16.70 -8.73 -2.70
CA GLN A 48 -17.94 -8.46 -3.43
C GLN A 48 -17.69 -7.65 -4.70
N ARG A 49 -16.82 -6.63 -4.64
CA ARG A 49 -16.43 -5.83 -5.81
C ARG A 49 -15.72 -6.69 -6.85
N PHE A 50 -14.83 -7.57 -6.43
CA PHE A 50 -14.14 -8.50 -7.32
C PHE A 50 -15.11 -9.46 -8.01
N GLN A 51 -16.04 -10.08 -7.28
CA GLN A 51 -17.05 -10.95 -7.87
C GLN A 51 -17.94 -10.21 -8.88
N ASN A 52 -18.30 -8.97 -8.60
CA ASN A 52 -19.09 -8.14 -9.52
C ASN A 52 -18.30 -7.80 -10.79
N LEU A 53 -17.00 -7.50 -10.67
CA LEU A 53 -16.12 -7.31 -11.81
C LEU A 53 -16.02 -8.59 -12.65
N TRP A 54 -15.86 -9.75 -12.00
CA TRP A 54 -15.80 -11.05 -12.68
C TRP A 54 -17.08 -11.36 -13.48
N ARG A 55 -18.26 -11.05 -12.92
CA ARG A 55 -19.53 -11.18 -13.65
C ARG A 55 -19.58 -10.29 -14.89
N ARG A 56 -19.05 -9.06 -14.81
CA ARG A 56 -19.02 -8.12 -15.95
C ARG A 56 -18.13 -8.64 -17.08
N PHE A 57 -17.00 -9.25 -16.76
CA PHE A 57 -16.13 -9.87 -17.77
C PHE A 57 -16.83 -10.98 -18.58
N GLY A 58 -17.77 -11.71 -17.97
CA GLY A 58 -18.56 -12.71 -18.69
C GLY A 58 -19.54 -12.13 -19.71
N HIS A 59 -19.94 -10.86 -19.55
CA HIS A 59 -20.85 -10.17 -20.47
C HIS A 59 -20.13 -9.27 -21.47
N ASP A 60 -18.96 -8.75 -21.10
CA ASP A 60 -18.18 -7.79 -21.88
C ASP A 60 -16.77 -8.36 -22.08
N SER A 61 -16.57 -9.03 -23.23
CA SER A 61 -15.31 -9.69 -23.56
C SER A 61 -14.19 -8.68 -23.87
N GLU A 62 -14.53 -7.49 -24.36
CA GLU A 62 -13.57 -6.42 -24.64
C GLU A 62 -13.00 -5.88 -23.33
N LEU A 63 -13.87 -5.61 -22.35
CA LEU A 63 -13.43 -5.19 -21.02
C LEU A 63 -12.53 -6.24 -20.35
N TYR A 64 -12.86 -7.53 -20.50
CA TYR A 64 -12.01 -8.61 -20.00
C TYR A 64 -10.62 -8.59 -20.65
N LEU A 65 -10.56 -8.47 -21.98
CA LEU A 65 -9.30 -8.47 -22.73
C LEU A 65 -8.40 -7.32 -22.28
N GLN A 66 -8.95 -6.11 -22.16
CA GLN A 66 -8.21 -4.92 -21.70
C GLN A 66 -7.63 -5.10 -20.29
N TYR A 67 -8.42 -5.66 -19.36
CA TYR A 67 -7.93 -5.96 -18.01
C TYR A 67 -6.83 -7.02 -18.01
N HIS A 68 -6.97 -8.05 -18.85
CA HIS A 68 -5.98 -9.11 -18.98
C HIS A 68 -4.65 -8.58 -19.51
N GLU A 69 -4.69 -7.78 -20.58
CA GLU A 69 -3.48 -7.15 -21.15
C GLU A 69 -2.81 -6.21 -20.15
N PHE A 70 -3.59 -5.39 -19.45
CA PHE A 70 -3.05 -4.48 -18.44
C PHE A 70 -2.30 -5.23 -17.33
N ILE A 71 -2.89 -6.32 -16.79
CA ILE A 71 -2.25 -7.10 -15.73
C ILE A 71 -0.95 -7.73 -16.26
N ARG A 72 -0.99 -8.33 -17.46
CA ARG A 72 0.20 -8.92 -18.10
C ARG A 72 1.32 -7.88 -18.23
N ASP A 73 1.02 -6.71 -18.78
CA ASP A 73 2.01 -5.66 -18.99
C ASP A 73 2.62 -5.17 -17.67
N TYR A 74 1.84 -5.14 -16.58
CA TYR A 74 2.31 -4.76 -15.25
C TYR A 74 3.17 -5.85 -14.60
N THR A 75 2.86 -7.12 -14.85
CA THR A 75 3.70 -8.25 -14.42
C THR A 75 5.02 -8.24 -15.16
N GLU A 76 5.03 -7.99 -16.48
CA GLU A 76 6.26 -7.88 -17.28
C GLU A 76 7.15 -6.73 -16.83
N GLN A 77 6.55 -5.61 -16.40
CA GLN A 77 7.25 -4.46 -15.84
C GLN A 77 7.70 -4.66 -14.38
N VAL A 78 7.38 -5.81 -13.75
CA VAL A 78 7.70 -6.11 -12.35
C VAL A 78 7.09 -5.06 -11.40
N ILE A 79 5.94 -4.49 -11.79
CA ILE A 79 5.14 -3.60 -10.93
C ILE A 79 4.23 -4.43 -10.03
N VAL A 80 3.73 -5.56 -10.56
CA VAL A 80 2.88 -6.51 -9.86
C VAL A 80 3.53 -7.89 -9.93
N GLU A 81 3.46 -8.64 -8.83
CA GLU A 81 3.97 -10.00 -8.73
C GLU A 81 2.89 -10.95 -8.21
N ASP A 82 3.00 -12.23 -8.59
CA ASP A 82 2.14 -13.28 -8.04
C ASP A 82 2.50 -13.55 -6.59
N VAL A 83 1.48 -13.53 -5.73
CA VAL A 83 1.65 -13.83 -4.30
C VAL A 83 1.80 -15.34 -4.12
N LYS A 84 2.94 -15.78 -3.58
CA LYS A 84 3.18 -17.19 -3.27
C LYS A 84 2.29 -17.63 -2.10
N THR A 85 1.55 -18.72 -2.29
CA THR A 85 0.60 -19.28 -1.30
C THR A 85 1.27 -19.87 -0.05
N GLU A 86 2.60 -19.99 -0.04
CA GLU A 86 3.36 -20.48 1.12
C GLU A 86 3.54 -19.41 2.21
N THR A 87 3.16 -18.17 1.92
CA THR A 87 3.09 -17.09 2.91
C THR A 87 1.87 -17.36 3.79
N THR A 88 2.00 -18.23 4.80
CA THR A 88 1.01 -18.39 5.86
C THR A 88 0.59 -17.00 6.37
N ASP A 89 -0.69 -16.79 6.68
CA ASP A 89 -1.29 -15.52 7.18
C ASP A 89 -0.45 -14.78 8.24
N ASN A 90 0.43 -15.50 8.94
CA ASN A 90 1.37 -14.98 9.93
C ASN A 90 2.58 -14.20 9.36
N GLU A 91 2.83 -14.21 8.05
CA GLU A 91 4.01 -13.59 7.41
C GLU A 91 3.71 -12.35 6.56
N LEU A 92 2.45 -11.91 6.47
CA LEU A 92 2.16 -10.51 6.14
C LEU A 92 2.61 -9.65 7.33
N LYS A 93 3.94 -9.46 7.47
CA LYS A 93 4.52 -8.44 8.33
C LYS A 93 3.92 -7.12 7.86
N ARG A 94 2.83 -6.69 8.51
CA ARG A 94 2.36 -5.32 8.44
C ARG A 94 3.62 -4.47 8.62
N PRO A 95 3.95 -3.58 7.67
CA PRO A 95 5.13 -2.75 7.83
C PRO A 95 5.08 -2.11 9.20
N GLU A 96 6.04 -2.44 10.06
CA GLU A 96 6.16 -1.85 11.38
C GLU A 96 6.54 -0.39 11.17
N TYR A 97 5.54 0.48 11.18
CA TYR A 97 5.74 1.92 11.18
C TYR A 97 6.04 2.35 12.63
N TYR A 98 7.30 2.65 12.92
CA TYR A 98 7.77 3.18 14.21
C TYR A 98 7.19 4.55 14.57
#